data_AF-A0A2M4AV15-F1
#
_entry.id   AF-A0A2M4AV15-F1
#
_cell.length_a   1.000
_cell.length_b   1.000
_cell.length_c   1.000
_cell.angle_alpha   90.00
_cell.angle_beta   90.00
_cell.angle_gamma   90.00
#
_symmetry.space_group_name_H-M   'P 1'
#
loop_
_entity.id
_entity.type
_entity.pdbx_description
1 polymer ?
#
loop_
_entity_poly.entity_id
_entity_poly.type
_entity_poly.pdbx_seq_one_letter_code
_entity_poly.pdbx_strand_id
1 'polypeptide(L)'
;MVLHVSCTRFNYIFFNDDDRTQRITRANQLLRWDSLHQMEWVKVAAGDRRIPPNAVIGGSYGRTTLYIGRSFHEGSITPGYVARDSYECALPWGGKMHKKRQYEVLCTPGEFVPCTDDTTLLNATPAGVSEQGEPLYIGRVTHKGRLINGKVQRSHNVCYIPYDGKELNFKDYEIFVRFPITPQRRP
;
A
#
# COMPACT_ATOMS: atom_id res chain seq x y z
N MET A 1 17.25 12.50 34.91
CA MET A 1 17.92 11.39 34.20
C MET A 1 16.82 10.48 33.69
N VAL A 2 16.38 10.68 32.45
CA VAL A 2 15.27 9.92 31.84
C VAL A 2 15.83 9.22 30.62
N LEU A 3 15.70 7.90 30.63
CA LEU A 3 16.34 6.98 29.70
C LEU A 3 15.87 7.24 28.26
N HIS A 4 16.84 7.47 27.39
CA HIS A 4 16.66 7.57 25.96
C HIS A 4 16.48 6.16 25.39
N VAL A 5 15.25 5.81 24.99
CA VAL A 5 15.04 4.64 24.14
C VAL A 5 15.24 5.11 22.69
N SER A 6 16.46 4.92 22.20
CA SER A 6 16.82 5.13 20.80
C SER A 6 16.18 4.05 19.94
N CYS A 7 15.01 4.33 19.35
CA CYS A 7 14.41 3.49 18.31
C CYS A 7 14.82 4.02 16.93
N THR A 8 16.02 3.64 16.50
CA THR A 8 16.46 3.81 15.11
C THR A 8 15.85 2.72 14.24
N ARG A 9 14.99 3.06 13.25
CA ARG A 9 15.07 2.54 11.85
C ARG A 9 13.86 2.77 10.93
N PHE A 10 12.86 3.59 11.25
CA PHE A 10 11.82 3.89 10.26
C PHE A 10 11.59 5.39 10.13
N ASN A 11 12.38 6.03 9.28
CA ASN A 11 12.02 7.34 8.78
C ASN A 11 10.75 7.11 7.96
N TYR A 12 9.60 7.69 8.31
CA TYR A 12 8.39 7.80 7.48
C TYR A 12 8.36 9.16 6.77
N ILE A 13 7.62 9.32 5.67
CA ILE A 13 7.45 10.66 5.07
C ILE A 13 6.44 11.37 5.96
N PHE A 14 6.90 12.33 6.75
CA PHE A 14 5.99 13.21 7.47
C PHE A 14 5.44 14.20 6.45
N PHE A 15 4.21 13.96 6.00
CA PHE A 15 3.42 14.97 5.31
C PHE A 15 2.80 15.84 6.41
N ASN A 16 3.00 17.16 6.33
CA ASN A 16 2.44 18.11 7.29
C ASN A 16 0.91 18.01 7.26
N ASP A 17 0.33 17.30 8.22
CA ASP A 17 -1.09 17.35 8.53
C ASP A 17 -1.32 18.59 9.43
N ASP A 18 -2.31 19.41 9.09
CA ASP A 18 -2.68 20.65 9.79
C ASP A 18 -2.94 20.40 11.30
N ASP A 19 -2.28 21.20 12.15
CA ASP A 19 -2.04 21.01 13.60
C ASP A 19 -3.28 21.27 14.51
N ARG A 20 -4.50 21.09 13.97
CA ARG A 20 -5.73 21.56 14.64
C ARG A 20 -6.49 20.51 15.44
N THR A 21 -6.01 19.27 15.52
CA THR A 21 -6.62 18.27 16.40
C THR A 21 -5.56 17.34 16.96
N GLN A 22 -5.70 16.95 18.24
CA GLN A 22 -4.99 15.82 18.87
C GLN A 22 -5.35 14.45 18.22
N ARG A 23 -5.78 14.44 16.95
CA ARG A 23 -5.99 13.24 16.16
C ARG A 23 -4.62 12.68 15.79
N ILE A 24 -4.46 11.38 16.01
CA ILE A 24 -3.31 10.63 15.48
C ILE A 24 -3.23 10.93 13.97
N THR A 25 -2.11 11.48 13.50
CA THR A 25 -1.91 11.71 12.06
C THR A 25 -2.08 10.41 11.28
N ARG A 26 -2.50 10.46 10.01
CA ARG A 26 -2.72 9.22 9.22
C ARG A 26 -1.45 8.39 9.11
N ALA A 27 -0.31 9.07 9.03
CA ALA A 27 1.00 8.44 9.09
C ALA A 27 1.18 7.64 10.40
N ASN A 28 0.85 8.23 11.56
CA ASN A 28 0.95 7.55 12.86
C ASN A 28 -0.03 6.38 12.98
N GLN A 29 -1.24 6.48 12.41
CA GLN A 29 -2.20 5.37 12.38
C GLN A 29 -1.67 4.21 11.54
N LEU A 30 -1.18 4.50 10.34
CA LEU A 30 -0.62 3.49 9.44
C LEU A 30 0.61 2.81 10.03
N LEU A 31 1.50 3.60 10.63
CA LEU A 31 2.68 3.16 11.39
C LEU A 31 2.35 2.10 12.44
N ARG A 32 1.27 2.31 13.20
CA ARG A 32 0.81 1.37 14.22
C ARG A 32 0.36 0.06 13.59
N TRP A 33 -0.37 0.12 12.48
CA TRP A 33 -0.78 -1.10 11.76
C TRP A 33 0.40 -1.83 11.16
N ASP A 34 1.34 -1.13 10.53
CA ASP A 34 2.53 -1.76 9.97
C ASP A 34 3.35 -2.46 11.07
N SER A 35 3.51 -1.83 12.23
CA SER A 35 4.21 -2.40 13.38
C SER A 35 3.48 -3.63 13.95
N LEU A 36 2.16 -3.54 14.11
CA LEU A 36 1.33 -4.62 14.66
C LEU A 36 1.36 -5.87 13.76
N HIS A 37 1.38 -5.67 12.44
CA HIS A 37 1.31 -6.74 11.45
C HIS A 37 2.68 -7.12 10.87
N GLN A 38 3.77 -6.49 11.34
CA GLN A 38 5.13 -6.68 10.82
C GLN A 38 5.22 -6.46 9.30
N MET A 39 4.54 -5.41 8.83
CA MET A 39 4.63 -4.98 7.43
C MET A 39 5.89 -4.15 7.24
N GLU A 40 6.73 -4.58 6.32
CA GLU A 40 7.98 -3.95 5.93
C GLU A 40 7.75 -3.16 4.65
N TRP A 41 7.93 -1.84 4.77
CA TRP A 41 7.83 -0.90 3.68
C TRP A 41 9.15 -0.18 3.50
N VAL A 42 9.71 -0.22 2.29
CA VAL A 42 10.97 0.44 1.97
C VAL A 42 10.67 1.71 1.19
N LYS A 43 11.14 2.83 1.72
CA LYS A 43 11.04 4.12 1.06
C LYS A 43 11.93 4.23 -0.16
N VAL A 44 11.39 4.89 -1.18
CA VAL A 44 12.10 5.32 -2.38
C VAL A 44 11.95 6.83 -2.50
N ALA A 45 13.09 7.53 -2.51
CA ALA A 45 13.15 8.97 -2.65
C ALA A 45 12.94 9.39 -4.12
N ALA A 46 12.54 10.64 -4.34
CA ALA A 46 12.41 11.17 -5.69
C ALA A 46 13.74 11.06 -6.45
N GLY A 47 13.71 10.44 -7.63
CA GLY A 47 14.89 10.23 -8.47
C GLY A 47 15.67 8.95 -8.18
N ASP A 48 15.36 8.20 -7.11
CA ASP A 48 15.92 6.88 -6.88
C ASP A 48 15.24 5.86 -7.80
N ARG A 49 16.05 5.20 -8.64
CA ARG A 49 15.60 4.24 -9.67
C ARG A 49 15.86 2.80 -9.26
N ARG A 50 15.75 2.50 -7.97
CA ARG A 50 15.94 1.16 -7.42
C ARG A 50 14.61 0.57 -6.99
N ILE A 51 14.44 -0.72 -7.28
CA ILE A 51 13.41 -1.54 -6.65
C ILE A 51 14.10 -2.32 -5.52
N PRO A 52 13.63 -2.23 -4.27
CA PRO A 52 14.20 -2.95 -3.14
C PRO A 52 14.27 -4.47 -3.39
N PRO A 53 15.26 -5.18 -2.82
CA PRO A 53 15.21 -6.63 -2.76
C PRO A 53 13.93 -7.06 -2.02
N ASN A 54 13.35 -8.20 -2.42
CA ASN A 54 12.09 -8.74 -1.87
C ASN A 54 10.84 -7.87 -2.13
N ALA A 55 10.89 -6.90 -3.02
CA ALA A 55 9.70 -6.14 -3.43
C ALA A 55 8.61 -7.09 -3.94
N VAL A 56 7.41 -6.97 -3.37
CA VAL A 56 6.29 -7.84 -3.70
C VAL A 56 5.72 -7.48 -5.06
N ILE A 57 5.58 -8.48 -5.93
CA ILE A 57 4.96 -8.32 -7.26
C ILE A 57 3.45 -8.22 -7.08
N GLY A 58 2.91 -7.05 -7.41
CA GLY A 58 1.47 -6.76 -7.42
C GLY A 58 0.79 -7.12 -8.74
N GLY A 59 1.54 -7.32 -9.82
CA GLY A 59 1.01 -7.74 -11.10
C GLY A 59 1.93 -7.45 -12.28
N SER A 60 1.35 -7.30 -13.47
CA SER A 60 2.09 -7.06 -14.70
C SER A 60 1.27 -6.25 -15.71
N TYR A 61 1.99 -5.39 -16.44
CA TYR A 61 1.48 -4.62 -17.56
C TYR A 61 2.31 -4.98 -18.80
N GLY A 62 1.87 -5.99 -19.56
CA GLY A 62 2.67 -6.54 -20.65
C GLY A 62 3.97 -7.15 -20.12
N ARG A 63 5.11 -6.59 -20.52
CA ARG A 63 6.44 -7.03 -20.04
C ARG A 63 6.91 -6.29 -18.77
N THR A 64 6.19 -5.25 -18.36
CA THR A 64 6.56 -4.45 -17.19
C THR A 64 6.00 -5.11 -15.92
N THR A 65 6.88 -5.46 -14.99
CA THR A 65 6.50 -5.89 -13.64
C THR A 65 5.93 -4.71 -12.85
N LEU A 66 4.82 -4.94 -12.17
CA LEU A 66 4.21 -4.00 -11.25
C LEU A 66 4.45 -4.47 -9.82
N TYR A 67 5.04 -3.62 -8.98
CA TYR A 67 5.25 -3.89 -7.56
C TYR A 67 4.19 -3.20 -6.71
N ILE A 68 3.90 -3.75 -5.54
CA ILE A 68 3.00 -3.09 -4.59
C ILE A 68 3.72 -1.88 -3.99
N GLY A 69 3.10 -0.70 -4.13
CA GLY A 69 3.58 0.50 -3.46
C GLY A 69 2.45 1.30 -2.84
N ARG A 70 2.83 2.31 -2.07
CA ARG A 70 1.90 3.30 -1.53
C ARG A 70 2.57 4.67 -1.48
N SER A 71 1.76 5.72 -1.54
CA SER A 71 2.26 7.09 -1.36
C SER A 71 1.11 8.00 -0.92
N PHE A 72 1.47 9.19 -0.44
CA PHE A 72 0.50 10.19 -0.02
C PHE A 72 -0.05 10.98 -1.20
N HIS A 73 -1.35 11.25 -1.14
CA HIS A 73 -2.04 12.11 -2.07
C HIS A 73 -3.33 12.65 -1.45
N GLU A 74 -3.51 13.98 -1.45
CA GLU A 74 -4.75 14.65 -1.02
C GLU A 74 -5.29 14.18 0.34
N GLY A 75 -4.40 14.07 1.33
CA GLY A 75 -4.79 13.63 2.67
C GLY A 75 -5.01 12.13 2.83
N SER A 76 -4.80 11.32 1.78
CA SER A 76 -4.79 9.85 1.86
C SER A 76 -3.37 9.30 1.75
N ILE A 77 -3.06 8.22 2.47
CA ILE A 77 -1.94 7.34 2.12
C ILE A 77 -2.55 6.18 1.33
N THR A 78 -2.33 6.19 0.02
CA THR A 78 -3.05 5.33 -0.92
C THR A 78 -2.15 4.21 -1.45
N PRO A 79 -2.60 2.93 -1.38
CA PRO A 79 -1.95 1.84 -2.10
C PRO A 79 -2.17 1.92 -3.62
N GLY A 80 -1.16 1.51 -4.36
CA GLY A 80 -1.14 1.51 -5.82
C GLY A 80 0.00 0.63 -6.34
N TYR A 81 0.40 0.82 -7.59
CA TYR A 81 1.47 0.03 -8.19
C TYR A 81 2.70 0.88 -8.50
N VAL A 82 3.88 0.28 -8.42
CA VAL A 82 5.15 0.85 -8.90
C VAL A 82 5.56 0.12 -10.17
N ALA A 83 5.59 0.83 -11.30
CA ALA A 83 6.02 0.24 -12.56
C ALA A 83 7.55 0.15 -12.61
N ARG A 84 8.08 -1.04 -12.92
CA ARG A 84 9.53 -1.28 -12.98
C ARG A 84 10.28 -0.32 -13.92
N ASP A 85 9.67 0.01 -15.05
CA ASP A 85 10.36 0.73 -16.12
C ASP A 85 10.41 2.24 -15.86
N SER A 86 9.36 2.81 -15.24
CA SER A 86 9.27 4.24 -14.96
C SER A 86 9.75 4.63 -13.57
N TYR A 87 9.77 3.69 -12.61
CA TYR A 87 10.07 3.97 -11.19
C TYR A 87 9.14 5.04 -10.60
N GLU A 88 7.86 4.95 -10.95
CA GLU A 88 6.81 5.83 -10.45
C GLU A 88 5.70 4.98 -9.83
N CYS A 89 5.20 5.43 -8.68
CA CYS A 89 4.04 4.83 -8.03
C CYS A 89 2.76 5.47 -8.58
N ALA A 90 1.93 4.70 -9.25
CA ALA A 90 0.62 5.10 -9.74
C ALA A 90 -0.47 4.79 -8.71
N LEU A 91 -1.26 5.79 -8.35
CA LEU A 91 -2.30 5.73 -7.33
C LEU A 91 -3.69 6.01 -7.93
N PRO A 92 -4.73 5.26 -7.55
CA PRO A 92 -6.12 5.60 -7.86
C PRO A 92 -6.68 6.57 -6.80
N TRP A 93 -7.12 7.77 -7.21
CA TRP A 93 -7.80 8.70 -6.30
C TRP A 93 -8.66 9.74 -7.04
N GLY A 94 -9.86 9.99 -6.52
CA GLY A 94 -10.75 11.07 -6.98
C GLY A 94 -11.14 10.96 -8.47
N GLY A 95 -11.33 9.75 -8.98
CA GLY A 95 -11.66 9.48 -10.38
C GLY A 95 -10.45 9.52 -11.34
N LYS A 96 -9.23 9.77 -10.85
CA LYS A 96 -8.02 9.92 -11.67
C LYS A 96 -6.87 9.04 -11.20
N MET A 97 -5.94 8.77 -12.12
CA MET A 97 -4.65 8.17 -11.82
C MET A 97 -3.62 9.25 -11.51
N HIS A 98 -2.85 9.06 -10.43
CA HIS A 98 -1.81 9.98 -10.00
C HIS A 98 -0.47 9.29 -9.91
N LYS A 99 0.57 9.87 -10.52
CA LYS A 99 1.94 9.33 -10.48
C LYS A 99 2.77 10.05 -9.42
N LYS A 100 3.45 9.29 -8.58
CA LYS A 100 4.33 9.78 -7.51
C LYS A 100 5.74 9.26 -7.70
N ARG A 101 6.73 10.15 -7.54
CA ARG A 101 8.16 9.80 -7.58
C ARG A 101 8.75 9.50 -6.21
N GLN A 102 8.00 9.83 -5.16
CA GLN A 102 8.34 9.47 -3.79
C GLN A 102 7.25 8.54 -3.27
N TYR A 103 7.65 7.37 -2.80
CA TYR A 103 6.72 6.30 -2.44
C TYR A 103 7.41 5.28 -1.52
N GLU A 104 6.62 4.32 -1.05
CA GLU A 104 7.08 3.16 -0.32
C GLU A 104 6.74 1.90 -1.12
N VAL A 105 7.60 0.89 -1.08
CA VAL A 105 7.43 -0.41 -1.73
C VAL A 105 7.26 -1.47 -0.66
N LEU A 106 6.28 -2.35 -0.82
CA LEU A 106 6.05 -3.45 0.10
C LEU A 106 7.12 -4.54 -0.06
N CYS A 107 7.71 -4.98 1.05
CA CYS A 107 8.71 -6.03 1.10
C CYS A 107 8.30 -7.22 1.99
N THR A 108 7.13 -7.17 2.64
CA THR A 108 6.59 -8.32 3.38
C THR A 108 5.93 -9.32 2.43
N PRO A 109 6.35 -10.59 2.43
CA PRO A 109 5.79 -11.60 1.53
C PRO A 109 4.33 -11.93 1.87
N GLY A 110 3.59 -12.30 0.84
CA GLY A 110 2.20 -12.68 0.93
C GLY A 110 1.66 -13.13 -0.42
N GLU A 111 0.36 -13.32 -0.47
CA GLU A 111 -0.35 -13.79 -1.65
C GLU A 111 -1.62 -12.98 -1.90
N PHE A 112 -2.11 -13.08 -3.12
CA PHE A 112 -3.41 -12.54 -3.49
C PHE A 112 -4.43 -13.67 -3.48
N VAL A 113 -5.51 -13.47 -2.73
CA VAL A 113 -6.60 -14.43 -2.62
C VAL A 113 -7.89 -13.81 -3.17
N PRO A 114 -8.72 -14.56 -3.90
CA PRO A 114 -10.03 -14.08 -4.34
C PRO A 114 -10.86 -13.57 -3.15
N CYS A 115 -11.40 -12.36 -3.25
CA CYS A 115 -12.25 -11.80 -2.19
C CYS A 115 -13.69 -12.27 -2.38
N THR A 116 -14.00 -13.50 -1.99
CA THR A 116 -15.32 -14.13 -2.17
C THR A 116 -16.27 -13.93 -0.99
N ASP A 117 -15.75 -13.53 0.16
CA ASP A 117 -16.49 -13.36 1.41
C ASP A 117 -15.84 -12.31 2.33
N ASP A 118 -16.60 -11.91 3.35
CA ASP A 118 -16.15 -10.93 4.35
C ASP A 118 -15.01 -11.47 5.23
N THR A 119 -14.90 -12.79 5.40
CA THR A 119 -13.83 -13.40 6.20
C THR A 119 -12.46 -13.21 5.57
N THR A 120 -12.38 -13.19 4.24
CA THR A 120 -11.14 -12.93 3.51
C THR A 120 -10.63 -11.50 3.77
N LEU A 121 -11.54 -10.53 3.86
CA LEU A 121 -11.20 -9.17 4.24
C LEU A 121 -10.63 -9.13 5.66
N LEU A 122 -11.16 -9.88 6.63
CA LEU A 122 -10.65 -9.88 8.01
C LEU A 122 -9.17 -10.28 8.11
N ASN A 123 -8.68 -11.10 7.18
CA ASN A 123 -7.28 -11.54 7.13
C ASN A 123 -6.36 -10.52 6.43
N ALA A 124 -6.92 -9.57 5.67
CA ALA A 124 -6.13 -8.56 4.98
C ALA A 124 -5.62 -7.49 5.95
N THR A 125 -4.35 -7.13 5.80
CA THR A 125 -3.71 -6.10 6.61
C THR A 125 -3.93 -4.71 5.99
N PRO A 126 -4.32 -3.69 6.77
CA PRO A 126 -4.39 -2.32 6.28
C PRO A 126 -3.04 -1.87 5.72
N ALA A 127 -3.05 -1.30 4.52
CA ALA A 127 -1.86 -0.85 3.79
C ALA A 127 -1.88 0.66 3.49
N GLY A 128 -2.97 1.34 3.82
CA GLY A 128 -3.14 2.78 3.65
C GLY A 128 -4.28 3.32 4.51
N VAL A 129 -4.51 4.63 4.40
CA VAL A 129 -5.55 5.35 5.13
C VAL A 129 -6.20 6.34 4.18
N SER A 130 -7.53 6.36 4.08
CA SER A 130 -8.26 7.33 3.26
C SER A 130 -8.18 8.75 3.85
N GLU A 131 -8.56 9.74 3.05
CA GLU A 131 -8.76 11.12 3.50
C GLU A 131 -9.86 11.25 4.58
N GLN A 132 -10.65 10.20 4.83
CA GLN A 132 -11.64 10.16 5.91
C GLN A 132 -11.18 9.34 7.13
N GLY A 133 -9.97 8.76 7.09
CA GLY A 133 -9.43 7.93 8.18
C GLY A 133 -9.78 6.44 8.09
N GLU A 134 -10.45 6.02 7.01
CA GLU A 134 -10.79 4.62 6.76
C GLU A 134 -9.54 3.80 6.37
N PRO A 135 -9.33 2.58 6.90
CA PRO A 135 -8.28 1.70 6.42
C PRO A 135 -8.48 1.33 4.94
N LEU A 136 -7.40 1.43 4.17
CA LEU A 136 -7.34 0.95 2.79
C LEU A 136 -6.50 -0.32 2.71
N TYR A 137 -6.88 -1.23 1.82
CA TYR A 137 -6.20 -2.52 1.62
C TYR A 137 -5.64 -2.61 0.21
N ILE A 138 -4.75 -3.57 -0.04
CA ILE A 138 -4.21 -3.81 -1.38
C ILE A 138 -5.11 -4.82 -2.09
N GLY A 139 -5.70 -4.40 -3.20
CA GLY A 139 -6.44 -5.29 -4.09
C GLY A 139 -5.75 -5.44 -5.43
N ARG A 140 -6.16 -6.44 -6.20
CA ARG A 140 -5.66 -6.73 -7.55
C ARG A 140 -6.78 -7.20 -8.45
N VAL A 141 -6.75 -6.72 -9.69
CA VAL A 141 -7.79 -6.98 -10.68
C VAL A 141 -7.14 -7.39 -12.00
N THR A 142 -7.77 -8.35 -12.70
CA THR A 142 -7.47 -8.60 -14.11
C THR A 142 -8.29 -7.66 -14.98
N HIS A 143 -7.65 -6.69 -15.64
CA HIS A 143 -8.31 -5.75 -16.55
C HIS A 143 -7.60 -5.74 -17.91
N LYS A 144 -8.34 -6.06 -18.98
CA LYS A 144 -7.82 -6.11 -20.36
C LYS A 144 -6.55 -6.98 -20.50
N GLY A 145 -6.58 -8.17 -19.92
CA GLY A 145 -5.47 -9.13 -19.96
C GLY A 145 -4.24 -8.72 -19.14
N ARG A 146 -4.38 -7.75 -18.23
CA ARG A 146 -3.31 -7.25 -17.36
C ARG A 146 -3.71 -7.41 -15.91
N LEU A 147 -2.74 -7.68 -15.07
CA LEU A 147 -2.94 -7.85 -13.65
C LEU A 147 -2.45 -6.60 -12.93
N ILE A 148 -3.35 -5.84 -12.31
CA ILE A 148 -3.05 -4.50 -11.79
C ILE A 148 -3.53 -4.41 -10.36
N ASN A 149 -2.63 -4.03 -9.45
CA ASN A 149 -2.97 -3.78 -8.06
C ASN A 149 -3.31 -2.31 -7.79
N GLY A 150 -4.10 -2.08 -6.76
CA GLY A 150 -4.61 -0.78 -6.36
C GLY A 150 -5.09 -0.77 -4.92
N LYS A 151 -6.14 0.01 -4.62
CA LYS A 151 -6.71 0.13 -3.26
C LYS A 151 -8.07 -0.56 -3.19
N VAL A 152 -8.32 -1.30 -2.12
CA VAL A 152 -9.67 -1.73 -1.73
C VAL A 152 -10.16 -0.79 -0.66
N GLN A 153 -11.38 -0.29 -0.86
CA GLN A 153 -12.07 0.54 0.11
C GLN A 153 -13.36 -0.17 0.51
N ARG A 154 -13.43 -0.62 1.77
CA ARG A 154 -14.49 -1.51 2.24
C ARG A 154 -15.85 -0.82 2.26
N SER A 155 -15.89 0.43 2.70
CA SER A 155 -17.12 1.24 2.72
C SER A 155 -17.75 1.38 1.33
N HIS A 156 -16.95 1.33 0.26
CA HIS A 156 -17.40 1.39 -1.13
C HIS A 156 -17.63 0.01 -1.76
N ASN A 157 -17.23 -1.07 -1.08
CA ASN A 157 -17.30 -2.45 -1.54
C ASN A 157 -16.68 -2.69 -2.94
N VAL A 158 -15.54 -2.05 -3.22
CA VAL A 158 -14.84 -2.16 -4.50
C VAL A 158 -13.32 -2.08 -4.35
N CYS A 159 -12.61 -2.62 -5.34
CA CYS A 159 -11.22 -2.35 -5.61
C CYS A 159 -11.09 -1.27 -6.69
N TYR A 160 -10.32 -0.23 -6.42
CA TYR A 160 -9.95 0.80 -7.37
C TYR A 160 -8.53 0.55 -7.89
N ILE A 161 -8.34 0.61 -9.21
CA ILE A 161 -7.02 0.54 -9.86
C ILE A 161 -6.73 1.82 -10.66
N PRO A 162 -5.47 2.28 -10.71
CA PRO A 162 -5.06 3.29 -11.65
C PRO A 162 -4.91 2.68 -13.04
N TYR A 163 -5.58 3.23 -14.05
CA TYR A 163 -5.45 2.76 -15.43
C TYR A 163 -5.72 3.87 -16.43
N ASP A 164 -4.80 4.07 -17.37
CA ASP A 164 -4.95 4.99 -18.51
C ASP A 164 -5.43 6.40 -18.12
N GLY A 165 -4.80 6.97 -17.09
CA GLY A 165 -5.14 8.31 -16.58
C GLY A 165 -6.35 8.37 -15.64
N LYS A 166 -7.09 7.26 -15.46
CA LYS A 166 -8.32 7.20 -14.68
C LYS A 166 -8.18 6.30 -13.45
N GLU A 167 -9.06 6.53 -12.48
CA GLU A 167 -9.36 5.56 -11.42
C GLU A 167 -10.56 4.72 -11.89
N LEU A 168 -10.39 3.40 -11.96
CA LEU A 168 -11.44 2.46 -12.33
C LEU A 168 -11.81 1.62 -11.11
N ASN A 169 -13.09 1.31 -10.93
CA ASN A 169 -13.59 0.48 -9.82
C ASN A 169 -14.08 -0.89 -10.30
N PHE A 170 -13.89 -1.90 -9.45
CA PHE A 170 -14.24 -3.30 -9.72
C PHE A 170 -14.81 -3.95 -8.46
N LYS A 171 -15.87 -4.74 -8.64
CA LYS A 171 -16.46 -5.56 -7.57
C LYS A 171 -15.74 -6.89 -7.39
N ASP A 172 -15.28 -7.48 -8.48
CA ASP A 172 -14.51 -8.72 -8.47
C ASP A 172 -13.02 -8.40 -8.43
N TYR A 173 -12.36 -8.80 -7.34
CA TYR A 173 -10.94 -8.57 -7.12
C TYR A 173 -10.34 -9.63 -6.21
N GLU A 174 -9.02 -9.75 -6.27
CA GLU A 174 -8.23 -10.44 -5.26
C GLU A 174 -7.74 -9.43 -4.22
N ILE A 175 -7.55 -9.86 -2.98
CA ILE A 175 -6.98 -9.06 -1.92
C ILE A 175 -5.65 -9.64 -1.46
N PHE A 176 -4.71 -8.76 -1.16
CA PHE A 176 -3.41 -9.18 -0.62
C PHE A 176 -3.52 -9.56 0.85
N VAL A 177 -3.02 -10.75 1.18
CA VAL A 177 -2.89 -11.26 2.53
C VAL A 177 -1.43 -11.62 2.75
N ARG A 178 -0.81 -11.02 3.77
CA ARG A 178 0.56 -11.36 4.16
C ARG A 178 0.62 -12.79 4.69
N PHE A 179 1.76 -13.46 4.51
CA PHE A 179 1.94 -14.76 5.14
C PHE A 179 1.94 -14.67 6.67
N PRO A 180 1.50 -15.73 7.38
CA PRO A 180 1.57 -15.78 8.84
C PRO A 180 3.00 -15.58 9.33
N ILE A 181 3.14 -14.94 10.49
CA ILE A 181 4.43 -14.84 11.16
C ILE A 181 4.73 -16.23 11.72
N THR A 182 5.59 -16.99 11.05
CA THR A 182 6.07 -18.25 11.61
C THR A 182 6.98 -17.92 12.79
N PRO A 183 6.66 -18.36 14.02
CA PRO A 183 7.57 -18.17 15.15
C PRO A 183 8.88 -18.87 14.83
N GLN A 184 9.99 -18.14 14.87
CA GLN A 184 11.33 -18.74 14.82
C GLN A 184 11.42 -19.72 15.99
N ARG A 185 11.48 -21.03 15.71
CA ARG A 185 11.87 -22.00 16.73
C ARG A 185 13.32 -21.67 17.09
N ARG A 186 13.54 -21.18 18.31
CA ARG A 186 14.92 -21.04 18.81
C ARG A 186 15.56 -22.44 18.80
N PRO A 187 16.82 -22.55 18.36
CA PRO A 187 17.56 -23.81 18.44
C PRO A 187 17.65 -24.30 19.90
#